data_AF-A0A9J6A1P1-F1
#
_entry.id   AF-A0A9J6A1P1-F1
#
_cell.length_a   1.000
_cell.length_b   1.000
_cell.length_c   1.000
_cell.angle_alpha   90.00
_cell.angle_beta   90.00
_cell.angle_gamma   90.00
#
_symmetry.space_group_name_H-M   'P 1'
#
loop_
_entity.id
_entity.type
_entity.pdbx_description
1 polymer ?
#
loop_
_entity_poly.entity_id
_entity_poly.type
_entity_poly.pdbx_seq_one_letter_code
_entity_poly.pdbx_strand_id
1 'polypeptide(L)'
;MGYANGLLCPLGKQPLLSFGVISDVQYADIDDGSSFLGVPRYYRHSVSVLQRAVKKWNQEKPKFVLNFGDIVDGYCPKDQSMIAVKKIVDEFDKFNGTVYHMIGNHCLYNLPRKDLLPLLRIPGHDGHAYFDFSPIPEYRFVILDAYDISAIGWPEDHPNTLKALKVLQEKNPNSDKNSPSGLVGLARRFLMFNGGVGKDQLEWLDHVLQEATKLNQNVIVCCHLPLDPGASSLAALLWNYDEVMDVIHRYSCVKVCMGGHDHKGGQSVDSHGVHHRVLEAALECPPGTDSFGHIDAFDDRLLLFGTDRMKSTEMVFRH
;
A
#
# COMPACT_ATOMS: atom_id res chain seq x y z
N MET A 1 27.97 1.51 -20.03
CA MET A 1 28.53 1.78 -18.69
C MET A 1 27.56 2.72 -17.98
N GLY A 2 26.58 2.16 -17.26
CA GLY A 2 25.57 2.93 -16.54
C GLY A 2 25.95 3.00 -15.07
N TYR A 3 25.99 4.21 -14.52
CA TYR A 3 26.25 4.45 -13.11
C TYR A 3 25.13 3.85 -12.26
N ALA A 4 25.43 2.76 -11.57
CA ALA A 4 24.63 2.28 -10.45
C ALA A 4 24.80 3.28 -9.31
N ASN A 5 23.83 4.18 -9.12
CA ASN A 5 23.67 4.90 -7.87
C ASN A 5 23.18 3.90 -6.81
N GLY A 6 24.07 3.02 -6.36
CA GLY A 6 23.80 2.09 -5.28
C GLY A 6 23.88 2.83 -3.96
N LEU A 7 22.78 2.82 -3.20
CA LEU A 7 22.86 3.01 -1.75
C LEU A 7 23.85 1.96 -1.25
N LEU A 8 24.95 2.40 -0.66
CA LEU A 8 25.87 1.49 0.03
C LEU A 8 25.32 1.30 1.43
N CYS A 9 25.14 0.05 1.85
CA CYS A 9 24.93 -0.26 3.26
C CYS A 9 26.11 0.36 4.05
N PRO A 10 25.87 1.20 5.08
CA PRO A 10 26.94 1.86 5.82
C PRO A 10 27.94 0.82 6.31
N LEU A 11 29.24 1.02 6.03
CA LEU A 11 30.30 0.07 6.37
C LEU A 11 30.13 -0.49 7.81
N GLY A 12 29.71 -1.75 7.91
CA GLY A 12 29.81 -2.56 9.13
C GLY A 12 28.55 -2.73 10.00
N LYS A 13 27.43 -2.05 9.74
CA LYS A 13 26.17 -2.31 10.47
C LYS A 13 25.30 -3.34 9.72
N GLN A 14 24.96 -4.43 10.37
CA GLN A 14 23.92 -5.37 9.90
C GLN A 14 22.53 -4.78 10.16
N PRO A 15 21.54 -4.96 9.26
CA PRO A 15 20.18 -4.53 9.52
C PRO A 15 19.58 -5.30 10.70
N LEU A 16 18.73 -4.62 11.48
CA LEU A 16 17.94 -5.24 12.55
C LEU A 16 16.88 -6.18 11.98
N LEU A 17 16.35 -5.81 10.81
CA LEU A 17 15.30 -6.52 10.09
C LEU A 17 15.41 -6.18 8.60
N SER A 18 15.16 -7.17 7.74
CA SER A 18 14.92 -6.95 6.32
C SER A 18 13.56 -7.49 5.91
N PHE A 19 12.83 -6.77 5.04
CA PHE A 19 11.52 -7.21 4.53
C PHE A 19 11.35 -6.87 3.04
N GLY A 20 10.67 -7.73 2.27
CA GLY A 20 10.37 -7.48 0.86
C GLY A 20 9.16 -6.57 0.68
N VAL A 21 9.11 -5.82 -0.42
CA VAL A 21 7.97 -4.93 -0.76
C VAL A 21 7.61 -4.98 -2.24
N ILE A 22 6.31 -4.98 -2.53
CA ILE A 22 5.72 -4.84 -3.86
C ILE A 22 4.36 -4.16 -3.77
N SER A 23 3.94 -3.47 -4.83
CA SER A 23 2.63 -2.82 -4.92
C SER A 23 2.00 -3.03 -6.29
N ASP A 24 0.66 -3.04 -6.33
CA ASP A 24 -0.15 -2.93 -7.54
C ASP A 24 0.29 -3.90 -8.64
N VAL A 25 0.27 -5.21 -8.31
CA VAL A 25 0.47 -6.27 -9.32
C VAL A 25 -0.63 -6.18 -10.37
N GLN A 26 -1.90 -6.05 -9.94
CA GLN A 26 -3.07 -5.88 -10.81
C GLN A 26 -3.07 -6.84 -12.00
N TYR A 27 -2.91 -8.14 -11.73
CA TYR A 27 -2.96 -9.15 -12.77
C TYR A 27 -4.36 -9.27 -13.38
N ALA A 28 -4.44 -9.46 -14.69
CA ALA A 28 -5.61 -9.94 -15.39
C ALA A 28 -5.19 -10.67 -16.67
N ASP A 29 -5.92 -11.71 -17.07
CA ASP A 29 -5.65 -12.45 -18.31
C ASP A 29 -6.28 -11.77 -19.54
N ILE A 30 -5.95 -10.49 -19.72
CA ILE A 30 -6.42 -9.65 -20.81
C ILE A 30 -5.23 -9.01 -21.52
N ASP A 31 -5.47 -8.48 -22.72
CA ASP A 31 -4.44 -7.77 -23.47
C ASP A 31 -4.01 -6.49 -22.75
N ASP A 32 -2.77 -6.07 -23.01
CA ASP A 32 -2.22 -4.83 -22.45
C ASP A 32 -3.13 -3.64 -22.78
N GLY A 33 -3.24 -2.72 -21.83
CA GLY A 33 -4.12 -1.56 -21.93
C GLY A 33 -3.44 -0.28 -21.52
N SER A 34 -4.24 0.71 -21.14
CA SER A 34 -3.75 1.96 -20.58
C SER A 34 -4.69 2.51 -19.52
N SER A 35 -4.16 3.34 -18.63
CA SER A 35 -4.95 4.13 -17.70
C SER A 35 -5.77 5.20 -18.45
N PHE A 36 -6.70 5.85 -17.75
CA PHE A 36 -7.44 7.00 -18.30
C PHE A 36 -6.54 8.12 -18.83
N LEU A 37 -5.33 8.26 -18.26
CA LEU A 37 -4.32 9.25 -18.66
C LEU A 37 -3.37 8.74 -19.76
N GLY A 38 -3.62 7.54 -20.32
CA GLY A 38 -2.81 6.95 -21.38
C GLY A 38 -1.53 6.26 -20.89
N VAL A 39 -1.39 5.99 -19.59
CA VAL A 39 -0.21 5.28 -19.05
C VAL A 39 -0.36 3.79 -19.34
N PRO A 40 0.61 3.12 -20.01
CA PRO A 40 0.51 1.70 -20.34
C PRO A 40 0.35 0.79 -19.11
N ARG A 41 -0.47 -0.26 -19.25
CA ARG A 41 -0.77 -1.28 -18.23
C ARG A 41 -0.53 -2.67 -18.80
N TYR A 42 0.34 -3.46 -18.16
CA TYR A 42 0.81 -4.75 -18.67
C TYR A 42 0.25 -5.91 -17.83
N TYR A 43 -1.04 -6.21 -18.00
CA TYR A 43 -1.81 -7.07 -17.08
C TYR A 43 -1.27 -8.49 -16.96
N ARG A 44 -0.90 -9.14 -18.08
CA ARG A 44 -0.33 -10.49 -18.05
C ARG A 44 1.13 -10.51 -17.59
N HIS A 45 1.88 -9.44 -17.85
CA HIS A 45 3.29 -9.36 -17.48
C HIS A 45 3.49 -9.15 -15.97
N SER A 46 2.54 -8.51 -15.29
CA SER A 46 2.64 -8.21 -13.86
C SER A 46 2.91 -9.43 -12.97
N VAL A 47 2.33 -10.60 -13.28
CA VAL A 47 2.60 -11.84 -12.53
C VAL A 47 4.05 -12.31 -12.72
N SER A 48 4.66 -12.03 -13.87
CA SER A 48 6.08 -12.30 -14.09
C SER A 48 6.99 -11.40 -13.25
N VAL A 49 6.57 -10.16 -12.98
CA VAL A 49 7.26 -9.27 -12.02
C VAL A 49 7.21 -9.88 -10.63
N LEU A 50 6.04 -10.33 -10.18
CA LEU A 50 5.87 -11.00 -8.89
C LEU A 50 6.72 -12.28 -8.79
N GLN A 51 6.73 -13.12 -9.83
CA GLN A 51 7.56 -14.33 -9.88
C GLN A 51 9.05 -14.04 -9.69
N ARG A 52 9.55 -12.97 -10.33
CA ARG A 52 10.94 -12.54 -10.17
C ARG A 52 11.19 -11.97 -8.78
N ALA A 53 10.23 -11.24 -8.21
CA ALA A 53 10.28 -10.74 -6.86
C ALA A 53 10.42 -11.87 -5.83
N VAL A 54 9.51 -12.86 -5.89
CA VAL A 54 9.53 -14.04 -5.00
C VAL A 54 10.83 -14.82 -5.14
N LYS A 55 11.31 -15.03 -6.37
CA LYS A 55 12.61 -15.68 -6.61
C LYS A 55 13.76 -14.93 -5.95
N LYS A 56 13.80 -13.60 -6.08
CA LYS A 56 14.85 -12.76 -5.48
C LYS A 56 14.75 -12.73 -3.96
N TRP A 57 13.56 -12.58 -3.38
CA TRP A 57 13.37 -12.65 -1.94
C TRP A 57 13.73 -14.01 -1.36
N ASN A 58 13.47 -15.12 -2.05
CA ASN A 58 13.92 -16.44 -1.60
C ASN A 58 15.46 -16.58 -1.56
N GLN A 59 16.20 -15.77 -2.33
CA GLN A 59 17.66 -15.70 -2.29
C GLN A 59 18.15 -14.76 -1.18
N GLU A 60 17.52 -13.60 -1.04
CA GLU A 60 17.86 -12.55 -0.07
C GLU A 60 17.39 -12.88 1.36
N LYS A 61 16.39 -13.75 1.49
CA LYS A 61 15.78 -14.23 2.74
C LYS A 61 15.34 -13.11 3.69
N PRO A 62 14.53 -12.13 3.23
CA PRO A 62 13.90 -11.19 4.15
C PRO A 62 13.01 -11.94 5.15
N LYS A 63 12.78 -11.34 6.33
CA LYS A 63 11.98 -11.96 7.40
C LYS A 63 10.52 -12.15 7.01
N PHE A 64 9.98 -11.23 6.22
CA PHE A 64 8.64 -11.27 5.64
C PHE A 64 8.57 -10.40 4.39
N VAL A 65 7.43 -10.41 3.70
CA VAL A 65 7.11 -9.54 2.55
C VAL A 65 5.82 -8.77 2.85
N LEU A 66 5.76 -7.51 2.41
CA LEU A 66 4.53 -6.71 2.38
C LEU A 66 4.06 -6.52 0.93
N ASN A 67 2.81 -6.87 0.68
CA ASN A 67 2.10 -6.54 -0.54
C ASN A 67 1.14 -5.37 -0.30
N PHE A 68 1.36 -4.24 -0.97
CA PHE A 68 0.63 -2.98 -0.79
C PHE A 68 -0.75 -2.92 -1.46
N GLY A 69 -1.35 -4.08 -1.76
CA GLY A 69 -2.71 -4.17 -2.30
C GLY A 69 -2.76 -4.32 -3.82
N ASP A 70 -3.98 -4.29 -4.35
CA ASP A 70 -4.27 -4.37 -5.78
C ASP A 70 -3.60 -5.54 -6.50
N ILE A 71 -3.94 -6.76 -6.08
CA ILE A 71 -3.35 -8.00 -6.61
C ILE A 71 -3.88 -8.40 -7.99
N VAL A 72 -5.14 -8.10 -8.28
CA VAL A 72 -5.86 -8.45 -9.51
C VAL A 72 -6.60 -7.23 -10.00
N ASP A 73 -6.53 -6.93 -11.29
CA ASP A 73 -7.10 -5.71 -11.86
C ASP A 73 -8.64 -5.72 -11.87
N GLY A 74 -9.27 -4.56 -11.74
CA GLY A 74 -10.72 -4.39 -11.83
C GLY A 74 -11.32 -4.81 -13.18
N TYR A 75 -10.54 -4.83 -14.25
CA TYR A 75 -10.93 -5.34 -15.57
C TYR A 75 -10.81 -6.86 -15.73
N CYS A 76 -10.33 -7.59 -14.71
CA CYS A 76 -10.46 -9.04 -14.70
C CYS A 76 -11.94 -9.43 -14.88
N PRO A 77 -12.27 -10.33 -15.82
CA PRO A 77 -13.63 -10.85 -15.97
C PRO A 77 -14.15 -11.38 -14.62
N LYS A 78 -15.37 -10.98 -14.24
CA LYS A 78 -15.88 -11.23 -12.87
C LYS A 78 -16.08 -12.70 -12.55
N ASP A 79 -16.36 -13.51 -13.55
CA ASP A 79 -16.40 -14.98 -13.45
C ASP A 79 -15.02 -15.61 -13.24
N GLN A 80 -13.93 -14.88 -13.52
CA GLN A 80 -12.54 -15.31 -13.33
C GLN A 80 -11.86 -14.70 -12.11
N SER A 81 -12.45 -13.68 -11.45
CA SER A 81 -11.85 -12.96 -10.32
C SER A 81 -11.32 -13.89 -9.22
N MET A 82 -12.09 -14.90 -8.81
CA MET A 82 -11.68 -15.88 -7.79
C MET A 82 -10.45 -16.69 -8.22
N ILE A 83 -10.40 -17.10 -9.49
CA ILE A 83 -9.28 -17.89 -10.04
C ILE A 83 -8.03 -17.01 -10.15
N ALA A 84 -8.17 -15.78 -10.63
CA ALA A 84 -7.08 -14.82 -10.74
C ALA A 84 -6.50 -14.47 -9.36
N VAL A 85 -7.34 -14.23 -8.35
CA VAL A 85 -6.89 -13.93 -6.99
C VAL A 85 -6.12 -15.12 -6.42
N LYS A 86 -6.67 -16.34 -6.51
CA LYS A 86 -5.97 -17.56 -6.06
C LYS A 86 -4.63 -17.74 -6.76
N LYS A 87 -4.57 -17.55 -8.08
CA LYS A 87 -3.32 -17.62 -8.85
C LYS A 87 -2.23 -16.69 -8.31
N ILE A 88 -2.59 -15.45 -7.95
CA ILE A 88 -1.62 -14.48 -7.42
C ILE A 88 -1.24 -14.79 -5.98
N VAL A 89 -2.20 -15.22 -5.15
CA VAL A 89 -1.92 -15.70 -3.79
C VAL A 89 -0.99 -16.92 -3.82
N ASP A 90 -1.23 -17.89 -4.69
CA ASP A 90 -0.39 -19.07 -4.88
C ASP A 90 1.03 -18.70 -5.33
N GLU A 91 1.21 -17.58 -6.04
CA GLU A 91 2.53 -17.07 -6.40
C GLU A 91 3.25 -16.46 -5.19
N PHE A 92 2.54 -15.68 -4.37
CA PHE A 92 3.07 -15.18 -3.10
C PHE A 92 3.44 -16.33 -2.15
N ASP A 93 2.66 -17.41 -2.10
CA ASP A 93 2.88 -18.59 -1.26
C ASP A 93 4.14 -19.38 -1.62
N LYS A 94 4.78 -19.11 -2.77
CA LYS A 94 6.10 -19.66 -3.11
C LYS A 94 7.24 -18.96 -2.38
N PHE A 95 6.99 -17.85 -1.69
CA PHE A 95 7.96 -17.22 -0.81
C PHE A 95 8.14 -18.05 0.47
N ASN A 96 9.38 -18.33 0.86
CA ASN A 96 9.73 -19.10 2.05
C ASN A 96 9.67 -18.25 3.33
N GLY A 97 8.50 -17.68 3.62
CA GLY A 97 8.27 -16.84 4.78
C GLY A 97 6.85 -16.29 4.82
N THR A 98 6.60 -15.36 5.75
CA THR A 98 5.28 -14.74 5.88
C THR A 98 5.11 -13.64 4.83
N VAL A 99 3.94 -13.62 4.18
CA VAL A 99 3.49 -12.50 3.35
C VAL A 99 2.32 -11.84 4.06
N TYR A 100 2.42 -10.52 4.28
CA TYR A 100 1.30 -9.72 4.76
C TYR A 100 0.72 -8.93 3.59
N HIS A 101 -0.60 -8.98 3.47
CA HIS A 101 -1.32 -8.34 2.39
C HIS A 101 -2.14 -7.15 2.92
N MET A 102 -2.13 -6.08 2.16
CA MET A 102 -3.15 -5.03 2.20
C MET A 102 -4.22 -5.30 1.15
N ILE A 103 -5.39 -4.71 1.35
CA ILE A 103 -6.40 -4.60 0.30
C ILE A 103 -6.28 -3.24 -0.39
N GLY A 104 -6.49 -3.23 -1.71
CA GLY A 104 -6.65 -2.02 -2.49
C GLY A 104 -8.03 -2.00 -3.18
N ASN A 105 -8.32 -0.94 -3.93
CA ASN A 105 -9.61 -0.80 -4.62
C ASN A 105 -9.83 -1.89 -5.66
N HIS A 106 -8.81 -2.29 -6.41
CA HIS A 106 -8.94 -3.36 -7.40
C HIS A 106 -9.20 -4.73 -6.77
N CYS A 107 -8.71 -4.97 -5.54
CA CYS A 107 -9.10 -6.16 -4.80
C CYS A 107 -10.62 -6.19 -4.53
N LEU A 108 -11.19 -5.05 -4.14
CA LEU A 108 -12.60 -4.91 -3.78
C LEU A 108 -13.53 -4.82 -5.00
N TYR A 109 -13.00 -4.46 -6.18
CA TYR A 109 -13.73 -4.60 -7.45
C TYR A 109 -13.93 -6.06 -7.86
N ASN A 110 -13.12 -6.97 -7.33
CA ASN A 110 -13.07 -8.36 -7.77
C ASN A 110 -13.80 -9.29 -6.81
N LEU A 111 -13.53 -9.20 -5.51
CA LEU A 111 -14.12 -10.09 -4.51
C LEU A 111 -14.66 -9.29 -3.32
N PRO A 112 -15.79 -9.70 -2.74
CA PRO A 112 -16.26 -9.10 -1.49
C PRO A 112 -15.30 -9.44 -0.34
N ARG A 113 -15.27 -8.58 0.69
CA ARG A 113 -14.41 -8.73 1.88
C ARG A 113 -14.45 -10.14 2.48
N LYS A 114 -15.65 -10.72 2.61
CA LYS A 114 -15.87 -12.06 3.19
C LYS A 114 -15.09 -13.19 2.49
N ASP A 115 -14.83 -13.04 1.19
CA ASP A 115 -14.13 -14.04 0.38
C ASP A 115 -12.65 -13.67 0.23
N LEU A 116 -12.37 -12.36 0.06
CA LEU A 116 -11.03 -11.83 -0.16
C LEU A 116 -10.12 -11.94 1.08
N LEU A 117 -10.59 -11.51 2.25
CA LEU A 117 -9.73 -11.42 3.44
C LEU A 117 -9.22 -12.80 3.91
N PRO A 118 -10.03 -13.87 3.92
CA PRO A 118 -9.53 -15.20 4.23
C PRO A 118 -8.51 -15.71 3.21
N LEU A 119 -8.70 -15.44 1.92
CA LEU A 119 -7.74 -15.82 0.87
C LEU A 119 -6.38 -15.13 1.08
N LEU A 120 -6.40 -13.87 1.49
CA LEU A 120 -5.20 -13.08 1.79
C LEU A 120 -4.64 -13.34 3.20
N ARG A 121 -5.29 -14.20 4.00
CA ARG A 121 -4.94 -14.49 5.41
C ARG A 121 -4.77 -13.23 6.26
N ILE A 122 -5.60 -12.21 6.01
CA ILE A 122 -5.55 -10.95 6.76
C ILE A 122 -6.12 -11.20 8.16
N PRO A 123 -5.38 -10.88 9.25
CA PRO A 123 -5.75 -11.23 10.61
C PRO A 123 -6.82 -10.32 11.23
N GLY A 124 -7.40 -9.38 10.47
CA GLY A 124 -8.39 -8.43 10.95
C GLY A 124 -9.68 -9.10 11.43
N HIS A 125 -10.47 -8.34 12.21
CA HIS A 125 -11.72 -8.79 12.81
C HIS A 125 -12.94 -8.17 12.11
N ASP A 126 -14.08 -8.87 12.16
CA ASP A 126 -15.38 -8.37 11.68
C ASP A 126 -15.38 -7.84 10.23
N GLY A 127 -14.53 -8.40 9.37
CA GLY A 127 -14.42 -8.01 7.96
C GLY A 127 -13.56 -6.76 7.71
N HIS A 128 -12.92 -6.22 8.75
CA HIS A 128 -11.91 -5.17 8.62
C HIS A 128 -10.56 -5.75 8.22
N ALA A 129 -9.76 -4.94 7.51
CA ALA A 129 -8.45 -5.35 7.00
C ALA A 129 -7.26 -4.65 7.68
N TYR A 130 -7.49 -3.94 8.79
CA TYR A 130 -6.43 -3.29 9.56
C TYR A 130 -5.94 -4.20 10.68
N PHE A 131 -4.65 -4.13 10.95
CA PHE A 131 -3.97 -4.91 11.99
C PHE A 131 -2.57 -4.36 12.23
N ASP A 132 -1.92 -4.75 13.31
CA ASP A 132 -0.53 -4.45 13.57
C ASP A 132 0.26 -5.69 13.98
N PHE A 133 1.58 -5.65 13.84
CA PHE A 133 2.47 -6.70 14.32
C PHE A 133 3.86 -6.17 14.60
N SER A 134 4.60 -6.85 15.48
CA SER A 134 6.00 -6.54 15.80
C SER A 134 6.89 -7.72 15.41
N PRO A 135 7.57 -7.68 14.25
CA PRO A 135 8.44 -8.78 13.82
C PRO A 135 9.71 -8.90 14.68
N ILE A 136 10.12 -7.80 15.33
CA ILE A 136 11.20 -7.71 16.32
C ILE A 136 10.80 -6.69 17.40
N PRO A 137 11.40 -6.71 18.60
CA PRO A 137 11.06 -5.77 19.68
C PRO A 137 11.14 -4.29 19.29
N GLU A 138 12.09 -3.91 18.43
CA GLU A 138 12.39 -2.53 18.07
C GLU A 138 11.42 -1.93 17.03
N TYR A 139 10.66 -2.76 16.32
CA TYR A 139 9.82 -2.32 15.22
C TYR A 139 8.38 -2.80 15.34
N ARG A 140 7.45 -1.91 15.03
CA ARG A 140 6.04 -2.24 14.83
C ARG A 140 5.59 -1.80 13.44
N PHE A 141 4.81 -2.65 12.79
CA PHE A 141 4.15 -2.37 11.53
C PHE A 141 2.67 -2.21 11.80
N VAL A 142 2.09 -1.12 11.30
CA VAL A 142 0.66 -0.80 11.45
C VAL A 142 0.05 -0.76 10.06
N ILE A 143 -0.91 -1.63 9.78
CA ILE A 143 -1.53 -1.77 8.47
C ILE A 143 -2.92 -1.18 8.57
N LEU A 144 -3.17 -0.12 7.80
CA LEU A 144 -4.46 0.56 7.74
C LEU A 144 -5.35 -0.07 6.65
N ASP A 145 -6.64 -0.17 6.96
CA ASP A 145 -7.70 -0.42 5.99
C ASP A 145 -8.16 0.92 5.43
N ALA A 146 -7.56 1.31 4.31
CA ALA A 146 -7.87 2.54 3.57
C ALA A 146 -9.30 2.58 3.01
N TYR A 147 -10.00 1.45 3.04
CA TYR A 147 -11.35 1.26 2.51
C TYR A 147 -12.36 0.92 3.60
N ASP A 148 -12.06 1.28 4.86
CA ASP A 148 -12.98 1.12 5.98
C ASP A 148 -14.25 1.96 5.77
N ILE A 149 -14.09 3.25 5.43
CA ILE A 149 -15.15 4.11 4.90
C ILE A 149 -14.96 4.25 3.39
N SER A 150 -15.65 3.44 2.60
CA SER A 150 -15.57 3.49 1.14
C SER A 150 -16.89 3.10 0.50
N ALA A 151 -17.08 3.52 -0.76
CA ALA A 151 -18.25 3.15 -1.55
C ALA A 151 -18.11 1.75 -2.19
N ILE A 152 -17.03 1.02 -1.89
CA ILE A 152 -16.67 -0.25 -2.51
C ILE A 152 -16.23 -1.28 -1.46
N GLY A 153 -16.54 -2.56 -1.69
CA GLY A 153 -16.07 -3.67 -0.86
C GLY A 153 -16.99 -4.10 0.29
N TRP A 154 -17.63 -3.14 0.98
CA TRP A 154 -18.71 -3.44 1.92
C TRP A 154 -20.05 -3.68 1.20
N PRO A 155 -21.01 -4.41 1.79
CA PRO A 155 -22.37 -4.51 1.27
C PRO A 155 -23.04 -3.13 1.08
N GLU A 156 -23.99 -3.02 0.14
CA GLU A 156 -24.63 -1.75 -0.22
C GLU A 156 -25.37 -1.09 0.95
N ASP A 157 -25.97 -1.88 1.83
CA ASP A 157 -26.70 -1.45 3.02
C ASP A 157 -25.81 -1.30 4.27
N HIS A 158 -24.52 -1.58 4.16
CA HIS A 158 -23.59 -1.47 5.27
C HIS A 158 -23.42 0.00 5.73
N PRO A 159 -23.37 0.28 7.05
CA PRO A 159 -23.26 1.65 7.56
C PRO A 159 -22.07 2.43 6.98
N ASN A 160 -20.93 1.76 6.75
CA ASN A 160 -19.76 2.43 6.17
C ASN A 160 -19.92 2.76 4.69
N THR A 161 -20.63 1.93 3.91
CA THR A 161 -21.00 2.23 2.51
C THR A 161 -21.89 3.46 2.46
N LEU A 162 -22.93 3.51 3.31
CA LEU A 162 -23.86 4.64 3.36
C LEU A 162 -23.16 5.95 3.75
N LYS A 163 -22.24 5.91 4.73
CA LYS A 163 -21.39 7.06 5.10
C LYS A 163 -20.53 7.51 3.90
N ALA A 164 -19.88 6.58 3.22
CA ALA A 164 -19.01 6.89 2.08
C ALA A 164 -19.77 7.49 0.90
N LEU A 165 -20.95 6.95 0.57
CA LEU A 165 -21.82 7.50 -0.48
C LEU A 165 -22.24 8.94 -0.16
N LYS A 166 -22.56 9.23 1.11
CA LYS A 166 -22.86 10.60 1.55
C LYS A 166 -21.65 11.53 1.36
N VAL A 167 -20.45 11.11 1.75
CA VAL A 167 -19.22 11.90 1.54
C VAL A 167 -19.01 12.18 0.05
N LEU A 168 -19.12 11.17 -0.82
CA LEU A 168 -18.97 11.36 -2.27
C LEU A 168 -20.06 12.26 -2.87
N GLN A 169 -21.29 12.17 -2.39
CA GLN A 169 -22.38 13.04 -2.83
C GLN A 169 -22.10 14.51 -2.47
N GLU A 170 -21.58 14.76 -1.27
CA GLU A 170 -21.28 16.11 -0.78
C GLU A 170 -20.00 16.71 -1.38
N LYS A 171 -18.97 15.89 -1.58
CA LYS A 171 -17.61 16.36 -1.94
C LYS A 171 -17.27 16.24 -3.42
N ASN A 172 -17.95 15.35 -4.16
CA ASN A 172 -17.71 15.16 -5.59
C ASN A 172 -19.01 15.44 -6.38
N PRO A 173 -19.10 16.57 -7.11
CA PRO A 173 -20.32 16.96 -7.82
C PRO A 173 -20.55 16.14 -9.10
N ASN A 174 -19.59 15.33 -9.55
CA ASN A 174 -19.70 14.58 -10.80
C ASN A 174 -20.70 13.42 -10.67
N SER A 175 -21.33 13.04 -11.79
CA SER A 175 -22.16 11.83 -11.86
C SER A 175 -21.30 10.57 -11.76
N ASP A 176 -20.22 10.52 -12.54
CA ASP A 176 -19.15 9.55 -12.37
C ASP A 176 -18.27 9.97 -11.19
N LYS A 177 -18.41 9.25 -10.08
CA LYS A 177 -17.66 9.51 -8.85
C LYS A 177 -16.17 9.15 -8.95
N ASN A 178 -15.72 8.55 -10.04
CA ASN A 178 -14.28 8.38 -10.32
C ASN A 178 -13.68 9.56 -11.09
N SER A 179 -14.50 10.50 -11.59
CA SER A 179 -14.00 11.67 -12.30
C SER A 179 -13.50 12.75 -11.33
N PRO A 180 -12.24 13.22 -11.47
CA PRO A 180 -11.73 14.36 -10.72
C PRO A 180 -12.04 15.71 -11.39
N SER A 181 -12.86 15.73 -12.43
CA SER A 181 -13.16 16.93 -13.20
C SER A 181 -13.85 17.98 -12.32
N GLY A 182 -13.40 19.24 -12.40
CA GLY A 182 -13.92 20.33 -11.57
C GLY A 182 -13.44 20.33 -10.10
N LEU A 183 -12.81 19.25 -9.62
CA LEU A 183 -12.20 19.22 -8.29
C LEU A 183 -10.83 19.90 -8.32
N VAL A 184 -10.59 20.79 -7.35
CA VAL A 184 -9.38 21.62 -7.25
C VAL A 184 -8.62 21.33 -5.97
N GLY A 185 -7.29 21.32 -6.06
CA GLY A 185 -6.41 21.09 -4.92
C GLY A 185 -6.69 19.74 -4.24
N LEU A 186 -6.67 19.73 -2.90
CA LEU A 186 -6.88 18.52 -2.11
C LEU A 186 -8.28 17.90 -2.28
N ALA A 187 -9.27 18.64 -2.78
CA ALA A 187 -10.60 18.09 -3.04
C ALA A 187 -10.56 17.00 -4.14
N ARG A 188 -9.51 16.97 -4.97
CA ARG A 188 -9.33 15.95 -6.02
C ARG A 188 -9.29 14.52 -5.51
N ARG A 189 -9.07 14.31 -4.22
CA ARG A 189 -9.02 12.99 -3.58
C ARG A 189 -10.38 12.33 -3.35
N PHE A 190 -11.48 13.09 -3.41
CA PHE A 190 -12.83 12.57 -3.15
C PHE A 190 -13.37 11.79 -4.37
N LEU A 191 -12.75 10.67 -4.66
CA LEU A 191 -13.06 9.77 -5.77
C LEU A 191 -13.50 8.42 -5.25
N MET A 192 -14.42 7.75 -5.97
CA MET A 192 -15.00 6.47 -5.58
C MET A 192 -13.98 5.33 -5.50
N PHE A 193 -12.87 5.45 -6.22
CA PHE A 193 -11.75 4.51 -6.12
C PHE A 193 -10.86 4.72 -4.90
N ASN A 194 -11.10 5.76 -4.08
CA ASN A 194 -10.45 5.98 -2.80
C ASN A 194 -11.40 5.61 -1.64
N GLY A 195 -10.93 5.83 -0.42
CA GLY A 195 -11.71 5.67 0.81
C GLY A 195 -11.14 6.49 1.95
N GLY A 196 -11.64 6.24 3.15
CA GLY A 196 -11.19 6.84 4.39
C GLY A 196 -11.08 5.82 5.52
N VAL A 197 -10.41 6.22 6.58
CA VAL A 197 -10.26 5.45 7.83
C VAL A 197 -11.41 5.84 8.78
N GLY A 198 -12.15 4.85 9.27
CA GLY A 198 -13.27 5.09 10.18
C GLY A 198 -12.83 5.49 11.59
N LYS A 199 -13.76 6.03 12.36
CA LYS A 199 -13.51 6.49 13.74
C LYS A 199 -12.92 5.38 14.63
N ASP A 200 -13.48 4.19 14.57
CA ASP A 200 -13.04 3.06 15.42
C ASP A 200 -11.60 2.64 15.06
N GLN A 201 -11.24 2.72 13.77
CA GLN A 201 -9.88 2.47 13.31
C GLN A 201 -8.91 3.60 13.70
N LEU A 202 -9.33 4.87 13.69
CA LEU A 202 -8.53 6.00 14.20
C LEU A 202 -8.27 5.86 15.71
N GLU A 203 -9.28 5.47 16.48
CA GLU A 203 -9.14 5.19 17.91
C GLU A 203 -8.20 4.01 18.14
N TRP A 204 -8.35 2.93 17.38
CA TRP A 204 -7.41 1.79 17.43
C TRP A 204 -5.96 2.21 17.11
N LEU A 205 -5.76 3.01 16.06
CA LEU A 205 -4.44 3.53 15.67
C LEU A 205 -3.81 4.32 16.83
N ASP A 206 -4.58 5.21 17.47
CA ASP A 206 -4.12 5.98 18.63
C ASP A 206 -3.61 5.07 19.77
N HIS A 207 -4.35 4.01 20.09
CA HIS A 207 -3.94 3.04 21.12
C HIS A 207 -2.66 2.31 20.74
N VAL A 208 -2.56 1.82 19.50
CA VAL A 208 -1.37 1.10 19.02
C VAL A 208 -0.13 2.00 19.06
N LEU A 209 -0.25 3.26 18.66
CA LEU A 209 0.87 4.22 18.70
C LEU A 209 1.25 4.60 20.14
N GLN A 210 0.28 4.69 21.04
CA GLN A 210 0.54 4.89 22.47
C GLN A 210 1.32 3.71 23.07
N GLU A 211 0.96 2.48 22.73
CA GLU A 211 1.67 1.27 23.18
C GLU A 211 3.08 1.19 22.59
N ALA A 212 3.23 1.42 21.28
CA ALA A 212 4.54 1.45 20.62
C ALA A 212 5.47 2.50 21.24
N THR A 213 4.92 3.65 21.63
CA THR A 213 5.67 4.70 22.34
C THR A 213 6.17 4.21 23.70
N LYS A 214 5.31 3.56 24.51
CA LYS A 214 5.71 2.99 25.82
C LYS A 214 6.80 1.91 25.68
N LEU A 215 6.79 1.19 24.56
CA LEU A 215 7.74 0.14 24.23
C LEU A 215 8.99 0.65 23.47
N ASN A 216 9.12 1.95 23.23
CA ASN A 216 10.21 2.57 22.48
C ASN A 216 10.43 1.95 21.09
N GLN A 217 9.35 1.63 20.37
CA GLN A 217 9.42 1.04 19.04
C GLN A 217 9.47 2.11 17.95
N ASN A 218 10.17 1.83 16.85
CA ASN A 218 10.00 2.55 15.59
C ASN A 218 8.79 1.98 14.86
N VAL A 219 7.86 2.85 14.47
CA VAL A 219 6.62 2.46 13.79
C VAL A 219 6.69 2.79 12.31
N ILE A 220 6.32 1.80 11.49
CA ILE A 220 6.06 1.94 10.05
C ILE A 220 4.56 1.77 9.84
N VAL A 221 3.89 2.83 9.37
CA VAL A 221 2.47 2.80 9.01
C VAL A 221 2.34 2.50 7.53
N CYS A 222 1.59 1.46 7.18
CA CYS A 222 1.35 1.03 5.80
C CYS A 222 -0.12 1.23 5.46
N CYS A 223 -0.40 1.91 4.35
CA CYS A 223 -1.74 2.18 3.85
C CYS A 223 -1.73 2.07 2.33
N HIS A 224 -2.67 1.37 1.71
CA HIS A 224 -2.71 1.31 0.24
C HIS A 224 -2.82 2.71 -0.37
N LEU A 225 -3.66 3.59 0.20
CA LEU A 225 -3.81 4.98 -0.22
C LEU A 225 -2.75 5.89 0.44
N PRO A 226 -2.03 6.73 -0.32
CA PRO A 226 -1.06 7.68 0.21
C PRO A 226 -1.63 8.64 1.29
N LEU A 227 -0.77 8.96 2.26
CA LEU A 227 -1.10 9.80 3.42
C LEU A 227 -0.50 11.22 3.36
N ASP A 228 0.29 11.56 2.34
CA ASP A 228 0.89 12.90 2.20
C ASP A 228 0.78 13.42 0.75
N PRO A 229 0.27 14.65 0.56
CA PRO A 229 0.13 15.27 -0.77
C PRO A 229 1.45 15.56 -1.48
N GLY A 230 2.58 15.57 -0.77
CA GLY A 230 3.91 15.72 -1.35
C GLY A 230 4.48 14.42 -1.92
N ALA A 231 3.97 13.26 -1.48
CA ALA A 231 4.45 11.94 -1.90
C ALA A 231 3.61 11.31 -3.03
N SER A 232 2.46 11.86 -3.39
CA SER A 232 1.58 11.34 -4.45
C SER A 232 0.87 12.45 -5.23
N SER A 233 0.14 12.07 -6.27
CA SER A 233 -0.89 12.91 -6.85
C SER A 233 -2.03 13.14 -5.86
N LEU A 234 -2.66 14.32 -5.95
CA LEU A 234 -3.77 14.68 -5.07
C LEU A 234 -5.02 13.81 -5.28
N ALA A 235 -5.14 13.15 -6.44
CA ALA A 235 -6.25 12.28 -6.75
C ALA A 235 -6.13 10.91 -6.06
N ALA A 236 -4.93 10.51 -5.65
CA ALA A 236 -4.65 9.22 -5.01
C ALA A 236 -4.80 9.25 -3.47
N LEU A 237 -4.91 10.43 -2.86
CA LEU A 237 -4.85 10.57 -1.40
C LEU A 237 -6.05 9.91 -0.69
N LEU A 238 -5.80 9.40 0.50
CA LEU A 238 -6.85 9.00 1.44
C LEU A 238 -7.81 10.18 1.72
N TRP A 239 -9.12 9.94 1.79
CA TRP A 239 -10.13 10.99 1.97
C TRP A 239 -9.91 11.82 3.22
N ASN A 240 -9.64 11.17 4.35
CA ASN A 240 -9.34 11.82 5.62
C ASN A 240 -7.87 11.61 6.03
N TYR A 241 -6.95 11.72 5.07
CA TYR A 241 -5.51 11.65 5.34
C TYR A 241 -5.08 12.62 6.44
N ASP A 242 -5.70 13.80 6.50
CA ASP A 242 -5.48 14.82 7.51
C ASP A 242 -5.83 14.31 8.92
N GLU A 243 -6.98 13.67 9.11
CA GLU A 243 -7.35 13.08 10.40
C GLU A 243 -6.41 11.95 10.82
N VAL A 244 -5.98 11.11 9.87
CA VAL A 244 -5.00 10.04 10.12
C VAL A 244 -3.65 10.62 10.51
N MET A 245 -3.19 11.64 9.78
CA MET A 245 -1.91 12.31 10.05
C MET A 245 -1.95 13.09 11.37
N ASP A 246 -3.08 13.69 11.75
CA ASP A 246 -3.26 14.31 13.06
C ASP A 246 -3.06 13.29 14.19
N VAL A 247 -3.53 12.05 14.03
CA VAL A 247 -3.24 10.97 14.99
C VAL A 247 -1.75 10.64 15.01
N ILE A 248 -1.15 10.42 13.84
CA ILE A 248 0.26 10.05 13.69
C ILE A 248 1.20 11.11 14.27
N HIS A 249 0.94 12.39 14.01
CA HIS A 249 1.79 13.51 14.44
C HIS A 249 1.81 13.74 15.96
N ARG A 250 0.89 13.11 16.71
CA ARG A 250 0.95 13.08 18.18
C ARG A 250 2.08 12.20 18.73
N TYR A 251 2.65 11.33 17.90
CA TYR A 251 3.61 10.31 18.33
C TYR A 251 4.92 10.35 17.53
N SER A 252 6.04 10.57 18.22
CA SER A 252 7.37 10.57 17.59
C SER A 252 7.87 9.17 17.21
N CYS A 253 7.18 8.11 17.64
CA CYS A 253 7.53 6.73 17.32
C CYS A 253 7.28 6.38 15.84
N VAL A 254 6.38 7.09 15.15
CA VAL A 254 6.13 6.90 13.71
C VAL A 254 7.27 7.52 12.91
N LYS A 255 7.96 6.68 12.13
CA LYS A 255 9.12 7.09 11.33
C LYS A 255 8.82 7.17 9.85
N VAL A 256 7.99 6.25 9.35
CA VAL A 256 7.69 6.11 7.93
C VAL A 256 6.23 5.76 7.72
N CYS A 257 5.57 6.44 6.79
CA CYS A 257 4.31 6.06 6.17
C CYS A 257 4.59 5.53 4.76
N MET A 258 4.13 4.32 4.46
CA MET A 258 4.31 3.69 3.16
C MET A 258 2.96 3.43 2.48
N GLY A 259 2.91 3.56 1.15
CA GLY A 259 1.71 3.23 0.39
C GLY A 259 1.95 2.81 -1.05
N GLY A 260 0.84 2.55 -1.76
CA GLY A 260 0.80 2.18 -3.17
C GLY A 260 -0.15 3.09 -3.94
N HIS A 261 -1.00 2.53 -4.80
CA HIS A 261 -2.13 3.19 -5.48
C HIS A 261 -1.76 4.25 -6.52
N ASP A 262 -0.87 5.21 -6.19
CA ASP A 262 -0.25 6.08 -7.19
C ASP A 262 0.92 5.36 -7.86
N HIS A 263 0.63 4.70 -8.97
CA HIS A 263 1.55 3.81 -9.68
C HIS A 263 2.88 4.46 -10.09
N LYS A 264 2.92 5.78 -10.20
CA LYS A 264 4.15 6.53 -10.49
C LYS A 264 5.15 6.47 -9.33
N GLY A 265 4.65 6.22 -8.12
CA GLY A 265 5.37 6.34 -6.87
C GLY A 265 5.72 7.79 -6.53
N GLY A 266 6.29 7.96 -5.35
CA GLY A 266 6.77 9.25 -4.89
C GLY A 266 7.29 9.19 -3.46
N GLN A 267 7.83 10.31 -3.01
CA GLN A 267 8.39 10.44 -1.68
C GLN A 267 8.32 11.87 -1.17
N SER A 268 8.19 12.03 0.13
CA SER A 268 8.32 13.31 0.83
C SER A 268 8.76 13.08 2.27
N VAL A 269 9.14 14.15 2.96
CA VAL A 269 9.31 14.16 4.41
C VAL A 269 8.46 15.30 4.93
N ASP A 270 7.55 15.01 5.83
CA ASP A 270 6.64 16.03 6.35
C ASP A 270 7.30 16.93 7.40
N SER A 271 6.56 17.93 7.87
CA SER A 271 7.05 18.91 8.85
C SER A 271 7.38 18.30 10.23
N HIS A 272 6.88 17.11 10.55
CA HIS A 272 7.18 16.37 11.78
C HIS A 272 8.35 15.39 11.60
N GLY A 273 8.91 15.30 10.39
CA GLY A 273 10.04 14.42 10.08
C GLY A 273 9.63 12.98 9.76
N VAL A 274 8.33 12.72 9.54
CA VAL A 274 7.86 11.41 9.06
C VAL A 274 8.13 11.31 7.56
N HIS A 275 8.77 10.22 7.16
CA HIS A 275 8.99 9.93 5.74
C HIS A 275 7.73 9.35 5.12
N HIS A 276 7.38 9.79 3.93
CA HIS A 276 6.30 9.22 3.15
C HIS A 276 6.86 8.59 1.89
N ARG A 277 6.55 7.30 1.66
CA ARG A 277 7.04 6.56 0.48
C ARG A 277 5.91 5.81 -0.20
N VAL A 278 5.56 6.27 -1.40
CA VAL A 278 4.58 5.61 -2.27
C VAL A 278 5.31 4.77 -3.31
N LEU A 279 5.04 3.47 -3.37
CA LEU A 279 5.75 2.50 -4.19
C LEU A 279 5.26 2.49 -5.64
N GLU A 280 6.19 2.33 -6.58
CA GLU A 280 5.89 2.20 -8.00
C GLU A 280 5.20 0.86 -8.31
N ALA A 281 4.17 0.88 -9.16
CA ALA A 281 3.35 -0.28 -9.47
C ALA A 281 4.08 -1.32 -10.36
N ALA A 282 3.88 -2.61 -10.05
CA ALA A 282 4.31 -3.70 -10.91
C ALA A 282 3.51 -3.78 -12.23
N LEU A 283 2.26 -3.35 -12.26
CA LEU A 283 1.42 -3.33 -13.47
C LEU A 283 2.01 -2.48 -14.60
N GLU A 284 2.65 -1.37 -14.27
CA GLU A 284 3.15 -0.41 -15.25
C GLU A 284 4.59 -0.70 -15.70
N CYS A 285 5.11 -1.89 -15.40
CA CYS A 285 6.40 -2.37 -15.87
C CYS A 285 6.30 -2.93 -17.29
N PRO A 286 6.96 -2.30 -18.28
CA PRO A 286 7.11 -2.93 -19.60
C PRO A 286 7.77 -4.31 -19.49
N PRO A 287 7.46 -5.25 -20.42
CA PRO A 287 8.11 -6.54 -20.47
C PRO A 287 9.64 -6.44 -20.40
N GLY A 288 10.24 -7.17 -19.47
CA GLY A 288 11.69 -7.15 -19.22
C GLY A 288 12.16 -6.14 -18.17
N THR A 289 11.25 -5.41 -17.54
CA THR A 289 11.54 -4.55 -16.37
C THR A 289 10.71 -4.98 -15.16
N ASP A 290 11.10 -4.52 -13.97
CA ASP A 290 10.46 -4.87 -12.70
C ASP A 290 10.06 -3.65 -11.84
N SER A 291 9.27 -3.90 -10.80
CA SER A 291 9.01 -2.95 -9.72
C SER A 291 8.71 -3.70 -8.43
N PHE A 292 9.76 -3.96 -7.66
CA PHE A 292 9.72 -4.53 -6.32
C PHE A 292 11.07 -4.26 -5.63
N GLY A 293 11.15 -4.49 -4.33
CA GLY A 293 12.39 -4.30 -3.59
C GLY A 293 12.43 -5.05 -2.27
N HIS A 294 13.47 -4.77 -1.49
CA HIS A 294 13.50 -5.07 -0.06
C HIS A 294 13.95 -3.83 0.71
N ILE A 295 13.59 -3.78 1.98
CA ILE A 295 13.96 -2.72 2.91
C ILE A 295 14.79 -3.33 4.02
N ASP A 296 15.95 -2.73 4.25
CA ASP A 296 16.78 -2.96 5.42
C ASP A 296 16.48 -1.89 6.48
N ALA A 297 16.14 -2.34 7.68
CA ALA A 297 15.75 -1.50 8.80
C ALA A 297 16.87 -1.45 9.86
N PHE A 298 17.22 -0.24 10.29
CA PHE A 298 18.27 0.04 11.28
C PHE A 298 17.70 0.87 12.44
N ASP A 299 18.49 1.10 13.47
CA ASP A 299 18.10 1.95 14.60
C ASP A 299 17.72 3.37 14.18
N ASP A 300 18.33 3.90 13.12
CA ASP A 300 18.28 5.30 12.72
C ASP A 300 17.79 5.55 11.29
N ARG A 301 17.48 4.51 10.50
CA ARG A 301 17.02 4.66 9.12
C ARG A 301 16.34 3.42 8.56
N LEU A 302 15.65 3.61 7.44
CA LEU A 302 15.33 2.53 6.48
C LEU A 302 16.10 2.74 5.17
N LEU A 303 16.58 1.66 4.58
CA LEU A 303 17.17 1.63 3.24
C LEU A 303 16.30 0.75 2.33
N LEU A 304 15.56 1.37 1.41
CA LEU A 304 14.86 0.68 0.35
C LEU A 304 15.82 0.42 -0.81
N PHE A 305 15.99 -0.84 -1.18
CA PHE A 305 16.67 -1.29 -2.39
C PHE A 305 15.63 -1.70 -3.43
N GLY A 306 15.31 -0.79 -4.33
CA GLY A 306 14.34 -1.03 -5.40
C GLY A 306 14.98 -1.64 -6.65
N THR A 307 14.16 -2.35 -7.43
CA THR A 307 14.54 -2.92 -8.72
C THR A 307 13.86 -2.14 -9.85
N ASP A 308 14.64 -1.75 -10.87
CA ASP A 308 14.22 -1.02 -12.07
C ASP A 308 13.35 0.23 -11.79
N ARG A 309 12.03 0.13 -11.95
CA ARG A 309 11.12 1.27 -11.75
C ARG A 309 11.02 1.67 -10.29
N MET A 310 11.18 0.71 -9.37
CA MET A 310 11.15 1.01 -7.94
C MET A 310 12.44 1.72 -7.54
N LYS A 311 12.34 2.97 -7.09
CA LYS A 311 13.51 3.75 -6.70
C LYS A 311 14.03 3.33 -5.33
N SER A 312 15.34 3.08 -5.27
CA SER A 312 16.05 2.97 -4.00
C SER A 312 16.01 4.27 -3.23
N THR A 313 15.74 4.21 -1.92
CA THR A 313 15.49 5.37 -1.07
C THR A 313 16.10 5.17 0.30
N GLU A 314 16.81 6.17 0.81
CA GLU A 314 17.25 6.23 2.21
C GLU A 314 16.32 7.15 3.01
N MET A 315 15.76 6.63 4.11
CA MET A 315 14.85 7.34 5.01
C MET A 315 15.49 7.44 6.39
N VAL A 316 16.25 8.51 6.64
CA VAL A 316 16.95 8.74 7.92
C VAL A 316 15.98 9.31 8.96
N PHE A 317 15.85 8.63 10.09
CA PHE A 317 14.96 9.01 11.17
C PHE A 317 15.46 10.28 11.85
N ARG A 318 14.52 11.16 12.17
CA ARG A 318 14.77 12.27 13.09
C ARG A 318 14.41 11.82 14.50
N HIS A 319 15.27 12.20 15.44
CA HIS A 319 15.06 12.04 16.88
C HIS A 319 14.41 13.30 17.45
#